data_AF-A0A6L6ESN7-F1
#
_entry.id   AF-A0A6L6ESN7-F1
#
_cell.length_a   1.000
_cell.length_b   1.000
_cell.length_c   1.000
_cell.angle_alpha   90.00
_cell.angle_beta   90.00
_cell.angle_gamma   90.00
#
_symmetry.space_group_name_H-M   'P 1'
#
loop_
_entity.id
_entity.type
_entity.pdbx_description
1 polymer ?
#
loop_
_entity_poly.entity_id
_entity_poly.type
_entity_poly.pdbx_seq_one_letter_code
_entity_poly.pdbx_strand_id
1 'polypeptide(L)'
;MARRARSETEPVTTDPTAGATADATADATADATADQSTLEREPTPIPLDQLVASLSSDPRLVHVERLPTRTARHGELAQPLSAAVADAFGSPRLWSHQVEAIDHARAGQSVAIATGTASGKSLCFQLPIAESVAGPRPATALMLFPTKA
;
A
#
# COMPACT_ATOMS: atom_id res chain seq x y z
N MET A 1 25.27 -36.42 -16.03
CA MET A 1 24.47 -37.67 -16.06
C MET A 1 23.01 -37.30 -16.11
N ALA A 2 22.35 -37.68 -17.19
CA ALA A 2 20.96 -37.35 -17.50
C ALA A 2 19.99 -38.44 -16.97
N ARG A 3 18.75 -38.06 -16.65
CA ARG A 3 17.57 -38.91 -16.91
C ARG A 3 16.31 -38.07 -17.11
N ARG A 4 15.68 -38.29 -18.28
CA ARG A 4 14.31 -37.94 -18.71
C ARG A 4 13.27 -38.67 -17.81
N ALA A 5 11.94 -38.47 -17.84
CA ALA A 5 11.03 -38.06 -18.91
C ALA A 5 9.62 -37.70 -18.37
N ARG A 6 8.95 -36.78 -19.07
CA ARG A 6 7.54 -36.70 -19.53
C ARG A 6 6.41 -37.45 -18.80
N SER A 7 5.26 -36.76 -18.67
CA SER A 7 4.01 -37.12 -19.40
C SER A 7 2.92 -36.05 -19.27
N GLU A 8 2.42 -35.60 -20.43
CA GLU A 8 1.24 -34.76 -20.69
C GLU A 8 -0.07 -35.52 -20.38
N THR A 9 -1.18 -34.81 -20.16
CA THR A 9 -2.53 -35.16 -20.66
C THR A 9 -3.47 -33.92 -20.58
N GLU A 10 -3.89 -33.38 -21.73
CA GLU A 10 -5.07 -32.49 -21.87
C GLU A 10 -6.36 -33.33 -22.23
N PRO A 11 -7.48 -32.74 -22.71
CA PRO A 11 -8.66 -32.36 -21.94
C PRO A 11 -9.91 -33.19 -22.34
N VAL A 12 -11.06 -32.99 -21.68
CA VAL A 12 -12.34 -33.59 -22.09
C VAL A 12 -13.38 -32.52 -22.41
N THR A 13 -13.82 -32.55 -23.66
CA THR A 13 -14.98 -31.90 -24.28
C THR A 13 -16.20 -32.80 -24.13
N THR A 14 -17.37 -32.22 -23.86
CA THR A 14 -18.66 -32.65 -24.46
C THR A 14 -19.68 -31.51 -24.39
N ASP A 15 -20.02 -30.95 -25.55
CA ASP A 15 -21.37 -30.49 -25.91
C ASP A 15 -22.16 -31.74 -26.37
N PRO A 16 -23.53 -31.85 -26.34
CA PRO A 16 -24.35 -31.18 -27.36
C PRO A 16 -25.85 -30.87 -27.03
N THR A 17 -26.37 -29.84 -27.71
CA THR A 17 -27.57 -29.84 -28.59
C THR A 17 -29.01 -30.06 -28.05
N ALA A 18 -29.75 -28.96 -28.11
CA ALA A 18 -31.07 -28.70 -28.74
C ALA A 18 -32.38 -29.39 -28.30
N GLY A 19 -33.43 -28.55 -28.29
CA GLY A 19 -34.78 -28.97 -28.64
C GLY A 19 -35.89 -28.06 -28.09
N ALA A 20 -36.56 -27.36 -29.00
CA ALA A 20 -38.02 -27.18 -29.07
C ALA A 20 -38.52 -25.73 -29.25
N THR A 21 -39.24 -25.62 -30.36
CA THR A 21 -40.03 -24.55 -30.97
C THR A 21 -41.30 -24.16 -30.18
N ALA A 22 -41.72 -22.91 -30.26
CA ALA A 22 -43.12 -22.54 -30.51
C ALA A 22 -43.23 -21.06 -30.90
N ASP A 23 -44.11 -20.82 -31.87
CA ASP A 23 -44.36 -19.60 -32.62
C ASP A 23 -45.52 -18.77 -32.00
N ALA A 24 -45.62 -17.53 -32.48
CA ALA A 24 -46.76 -16.60 -32.46
C ALA A 24 -47.04 -15.82 -31.16
N THR A 25 -46.88 -14.49 -31.20
CA THR A 25 -47.85 -13.55 -31.80
C THR A 25 -47.38 -12.12 -31.52
N ALA A 26 -47.31 -11.28 -32.56
CA ALA A 26 -47.04 -9.85 -32.45
C ALA A 26 -48.35 -9.08 -32.16
N ASP A 27 -48.31 -8.17 -31.19
CA ASP A 27 -49.15 -6.97 -31.20
C ASP A 27 -48.39 -5.80 -30.55
N ALA A 28 -48.70 -4.60 -31.03
CA ALA A 28 -47.79 -3.48 -31.13
C ALA A 28 -47.81 -2.50 -29.92
N THR A 29 -46.67 -1.79 -29.81
CA THR A 29 -46.51 -0.40 -29.35
C THR A 29 -46.83 -0.04 -27.90
N ALA A 30 -45.77 0.19 -27.11
CA ALA A 30 -45.67 1.38 -26.27
C ALA A 30 -44.20 1.83 -26.18
N ASP A 31 -44.01 3.07 -26.59
CA ASP A 31 -42.80 3.87 -26.59
C ASP A 31 -42.08 3.87 -25.24
N ALA A 32 -40.90 3.27 -25.23
CA ALA A 32 -39.87 3.53 -24.23
C ALA A 32 -38.54 3.19 -24.90
N THR A 33 -38.10 4.05 -25.83
CA THR A 33 -36.68 4.11 -26.15
C THR A 33 -36.00 4.67 -24.91
N ALA A 34 -35.74 3.80 -23.94
CA ALA A 34 -34.80 4.07 -22.88
C ALA A 34 -33.49 4.38 -23.59
N ASP A 35 -33.10 5.66 -23.54
CA ASP A 35 -31.81 6.12 -23.99
C ASP A 35 -30.72 5.43 -23.13
N GLN A 36 -30.38 4.21 -23.53
CA GLN A 36 -29.30 3.41 -22.95
C GLN A 36 -27.92 4.00 -23.32
N SER A 37 -27.86 5.14 -24.02
CA SER A 37 -26.62 5.80 -24.41
C SER A 37 -25.95 6.59 -23.28
N THR A 38 -26.60 6.80 -22.13
CA THR A 38 -26.13 7.80 -21.15
C THR A 38 -25.26 7.23 -20.00
N LEU A 39 -25.02 5.92 -19.92
CA LEU A 39 -24.35 5.33 -18.74
C LEU A 39 -23.18 4.37 -19.06
N GLU A 40 -22.34 4.66 -20.05
CA GLU A 40 -21.02 4.04 -20.15
C GLU A 40 -19.95 5.06 -20.53
N ARG A 41 -19.81 6.14 -19.75
CA ARG A 41 -18.58 6.93 -19.82
C ARG A 41 -17.53 6.27 -18.93
N GLU A 42 -16.90 5.21 -19.44
CA GLU A 42 -15.59 4.75 -18.94
C GLU A 42 -14.68 5.99 -18.91
N PRO A 43 -14.35 6.54 -17.74
CA PRO A 43 -13.55 7.75 -17.68
C PRO A 43 -12.17 7.39 -18.23
N THR A 44 -11.84 7.93 -19.41
CA THR A 44 -10.50 7.77 -19.96
C THR A 44 -9.51 8.22 -18.88
N PRO A 45 -8.57 7.36 -18.45
CA PRO A 45 -7.62 7.73 -17.41
C PRO A 45 -6.82 8.94 -17.88
N ILE A 46 -7.06 10.09 -17.25
CA ILE A 46 -6.28 11.31 -17.51
C ILE A 46 -4.99 11.17 -16.69
N PRO A 47 -3.80 11.32 -17.31
CA PRO A 47 -2.54 11.37 -16.58
C PRO A 47 -2.57 12.42 -15.45
N LEU A 48 -1.97 12.10 -14.29
CA LEU A 48 -2.04 12.96 -13.10
C LEU A 48 -1.51 14.37 -13.36
N ASP A 49 -0.44 14.49 -14.13
CA ASP A 49 0.13 15.75 -14.58
C ASP A 49 -0.85 16.58 -15.42
N GLN A 50 -1.59 15.94 -16.33
CA GLN A 50 -2.63 16.60 -17.12
C GLN A 50 -3.83 17.05 -16.24
N LEU A 51 -4.23 16.22 -15.27
CA LEU A 51 -5.27 16.58 -14.30
C LEU A 51 -4.84 17.76 -13.43
N VAL A 52 -3.61 17.74 -12.91
CA VAL A 52 -3.06 18.85 -12.12
C VAL A 52 -2.97 20.12 -12.95
N ALA A 53 -2.57 20.03 -14.22
CA ALA A 53 -2.49 21.18 -15.13
C ALA A 53 -3.88 21.79 -15.39
N SER A 54 -4.91 20.98 -15.65
CA SER A 54 -6.27 21.47 -15.89
C SER A 54 -6.84 22.18 -14.66
N LEU A 55 -6.68 21.59 -13.47
CA LEU A 55 -7.08 22.20 -12.21
C LEU A 55 -6.33 23.51 -11.93
N SER A 56 -5.04 23.58 -12.28
CA SER A 56 -4.22 24.79 -12.09
C SER A 56 -4.66 25.97 -12.95
N SER A 57 -5.44 25.74 -14.00
CA SER A 57 -5.96 26.79 -14.90
C SER A 57 -7.36 27.28 -14.55
N ASP A 58 -8.02 26.67 -13.55
CA ASP A 58 -9.38 27.04 -13.14
C ASP A 58 -9.38 28.41 -12.44
N PRO A 59 -10.20 29.39 -12.89
CA PRO A 59 -10.24 30.73 -12.29
C PRO A 59 -10.74 30.76 -10.84
N ARG A 60 -11.34 29.68 -10.33
CA ARG A 60 -11.74 29.54 -8.92
C ARG A 60 -10.57 29.21 -7.98
N LEU A 61 -9.42 28.80 -8.53
CA LEU A 61 -8.23 28.48 -7.76
C LEU A 61 -7.53 29.77 -7.32
N VAL A 62 -7.57 30.07 -6.03
CA VAL A 62 -7.01 31.31 -5.47
C VAL A 62 -5.55 31.19 -5.04
N HIS A 63 -5.05 29.97 -4.82
CA HIS A 63 -3.69 29.75 -4.33
C HIS A 63 -3.15 28.37 -4.74
N VAL A 64 -1.86 28.32 -5.09
CA VAL A 64 -1.10 27.10 -5.34
C VAL A 64 0.25 27.21 -4.65
N GLU A 65 0.53 26.28 -3.75
CA GLU A 65 1.84 26.09 -3.16
C GLU A 65 2.49 24.83 -3.73
N ARG A 66 3.74 24.94 -4.21
CA ARG A 66 4.53 23.78 -4.65
C ARG A 66 5.65 23.56 -3.65
N LEU A 67 5.53 22.50 -2.87
CA LEU A 67 6.58 22.08 -1.96
C LEU A 67 7.72 21.40 -2.74
N PRO A 68 8.98 21.74 -2.48
CA PRO A 68 10.10 21.09 -3.15
C PRO A 68 10.22 19.62 -2.72
N THR A 69 10.61 18.77 -3.66
CA THR A 69 11.00 17.38 -3.35
C THR A 69 12.19 17.37 -2.39
N ARG A 70 12.18 16.43 -1.44
CA ARG A 70 13.27 16.25 -0.48
C ARG A 70 13.93 14.90 -0.71
N THR A 71 15.26 14.93 -0.87
CA THR A 71 16.07 13.70 -1.00
C THR A 71 16.09 12.93 0.30
N ALA A 72 16.12 11.60 0.15
CA ALA A 72 16.18 10.70 1.28
C ALA A 72 17.47 10.86 2.09
N ARG A 73 17.36 10.86 3.43
CA ARG A 73 18.50 10.89 4.35
C ARG A 73 18.48 9.67 5.24
N HIS A 74 19.49 8.83 5.09
CA HIS A 74 19.71 7.62 5.89
C HIS A 74 20.85 7.83 6.89
N GLY A 75 20.92 6.96 7.89
CA GLY A 75 22.01 6.93 8.85
C GLY A 75 22.34 5.51 9.28
N GLU A 76 23.35 5.39 10.13
CA GLU A 76 23.76 4.13 10.76
C GLU A 76 23.60 4.28 12.27
N LEU A 77 23.11 3.23 12.93
CA LEU A 77 22.99 3.21 14.38
C LEU A 77 24.37 3.24 15.04
N ALA A 78 24.49 3.94 16.16
CA ALA A 78 25.72 3.96 16.95
C ALA A 78 26.14 2.55 17.40
N GLN A 79 25.16 1.68 17.62
CA GLN A 79 25.36 0.24 17.84
C GLN A 79 24.43 -0.55 16.90
N PRO A 80 24.89 -1.68 16.32
CA PRO A 80 24.03 -2.49 15.47
C PRO A 80 22.78 -2.97 16.21
N LEU A 81 21.74 -3.36 15.47
CA LEU A 81 20.59 -4.03 16.07
C LEU A 81 21.03 -5.33 16.73
N SER A 82 20.36 -5.72 17.82
CA SER A 82 20.56 -7.06 18.39
C SER A 82 20.29 -8.14 17.34
N ALA A 83 21.03 -9.24 17.38
CA ALA A 83 20.92 -10.32 16.38
C ALA A 83 19.47 -10.81 16.21
N ALA A 84 18.76 -11.03 17.32
CA ALA A 84 17.36 -11.46 17.29
C ALA A 84 16.44 -10.48 16.54
N VAL A 85 16.66 -9.17 16.71
CA VAL A 85 15.86 -8.15 16.01
C VAL A 85 16.30 -8.01 14.56
N ALA A 86 17.61 -8.04 14.29
CA ALA A 86 18.14 -8.01 12.93
C ALA A 86 17.66 -9.19 12.08
N ASP A 87 17.61 -10.39 12.66
CA ASP A 87 17.13 -11.60 11.98
C ASP A 87 15.62 -11.51 11.67
N ALA A 88 14.83 -10.91 12.57
CA ALA A 88 13.39 -10.78 12.40
C ALA A 88 12.98 -9.69 11.40
N PHE A 89 13.67 -8.55 11.41
CA PHE A 89 13.32 -7.38 10.57
C PHE A 89 14.16 -7.26 9.29
N GLY A 90 15.16 -8.12 9.11
CA GLY A 90 16.28 -7.85 8.23
C GLY A 90 17.13 -6.71 8.79
N SER A 91 18.21 -6.33 8.08
CA SER A 91 18.95 -5.10 8.36
C SER A 91 18.37 -3.96 7.52
N PRO A 92 17.30 -3.25 7.98
CA PRO A 92 16.69 -2.19 7.20
C PRO A 92 17.66 -1.02 7.05
N ARG A 93 17.65 -0.41 5.87
CA ARG A 93 18.30 0.89 5.68
C ARG A 93 17.47 1.96 6.38
N LEU A 94 17.89 2.37 7.58
CA LEU A 94 17.13 3.30 8.43
C LEU A 94 17.23 4.74 7.94
N TRP A 95 16.14 5.48 8.15
CA TRP A 95 16.12 6.93 7.98
C TRP A 95 16.91 7.60 9.11
N SER A 96 17.53 8.75 8.82
CA SER A 96 18.29 9.53 9.81
C SER A 96 17.52 9.81 11.11
N HIS A 97 16.24 10.21 11.00
CA HIS A 97 15.40 10.44 12.17
C HIS A 97 15.05 9.17 12.97
N GLN A 98 15.08 7.99 12.34
CA GLN A 98 14.89 6.72 13.03
C GLN A 98 16.15 6.37 13.82
N VAL A 99 17.31 6.52 13.21
CA VAL A 99 18.61 6.30 13.85
C VAL A 99 18.77 7.16 15.11
N GLU A 100 18.55 8.47 14.97
CA GLU A 100 18.65 9.42 16.08
C GLU A 100 17.68 9.05 17.22
N ALA A 101 16.43 8.72 16.90
CA ALA A 101 15.44 8.33 17.90
C ALA A 101 15.80 7.01 18.62
N ILE A 102 16.29 6.01 17.88
CA ILE A 102 16.67 4.71 18.43
C ILE A 102 17.87 4.85 19.36
N ASP A 103 18.90 5.60 18.94
CA ASP A 103 20.10 5.79 19.75
C ASP A 103 19.80 6.59 21.03
N HIS A 104 18.95 7.62 20.96
CA HIS A 104 18.47 8.33 22.15
C HIS A 104 17.63 7.43 23.08
N ALA A 105 16.74 6.60 22.53
CA ALA A 105 15.95 5.66 23.32
C ALA A 105 16.85 4.63 24.04
N ARG A 106 17.87 4.12 23.37
CA ARG A 106 18.87 3.21 23.95
C ARG A 106 19.70 3.87 25.05
N ALA A 107 19.94 5.17 24.93
CA ALA A 107 20.58 5.98 25.98
C ALA A 107 19.65 6.28 27.18
N GLY A 108 18.42 5.74 27.20
CA GLY A 108 17.46 5.93 28.29
C GLY A 108 16.76 7.30 28.26
N GLN A 109 16.78 8.00 27.13
CA GLN A 109 16.20 9.34 27.00
C GLN A 109 14.75 9.27 26.52
N SER A 110 13.92 10.21 26.99
CA SER A 110 12.57 10.40 26.43
C SER A 110 12.65 11.14 25.10
N VAL A 111 12.03 10.59 24.07
CA VAL A 111 12.13 11.09 22.69
C VAL A 111 10.75 11.52 22.18
N ALA A 112 10.66 12.72 21.61
CA ALA A 112 9.50 13.20 20.87
C ALA A 112 9.86 13.29 19.37
N ILE A 113 9.02 12.71 18.51
CA ILE A 113 9.30 12.59 17.07
C ILE A 113 8.27 13.39 16.29
N ALA A 114 8.70 14.53 15.75
CA ALA A 114 7.87 15.41 14.93
C ALA A 114 8.17 15.23 13.43
N THR A 115 7.67 14.13 12.84
CA THR A 115 7.80 13.87 11.40
C THR A 115 6.43 13.71 10.74
N GLY A 116 6.38 13.93 9.42
CA GLY A 116 5.14 13.82 8.65
C GLY A 116 4.50 12.43 8.64
N THR A 117 3.28 12.34 8.13
CA THR A 117 2.65 11.05 7.82
C THR A 117 3.48 10.27 6.79
N ALA A 118 3.44 8.94 6.86
CA ALA A 118 4.22 8.04 6.00
C ALA A 118 5.76 8.18 6.08
N SER A 119 6.30 8.86 7.11
CA SER A 119 7.76 8.98 7.33
C SER A 119 8.45 7.71 7.83
N GLY A 120 7.69 6.71 8.29
CA GLY A 120 8.25 5.51 8.92
C GLY A 120 8.54 5.65 10.42
N LYS A 121 8.02 6.68 11.10
CA LYS A 121 8.20 6.93 12.54
C LYS A 121 7.82 5.78 13.49
N SER A 122 7.05 4.78 13.04
CA SER A 122 6.74 3.60 13.86
C SER A 122 7.99 2.81 14.25
N LEU A 123 8.96 2.69 13.35
CA LEU A 123 10.20 1.95 13.65
C LEU A 123 11.03 2.60 14.75
N CYS A 124 10.88 3.90 14.98
CA CYS A 124 11.62 4.62 16.02
C CYS A 124 11.33 4.10 17.43
N PHE A 125 10.13 3.58 17.69
CA PHE A 125 9.76 3.00 18.99
C PHE A 125 9.62 1.48 18.92
N GLN A 126 9.25 0.90 17.77
CA GLN A 126 9.12 -0.55 17.63
C GLN A 126 10.46 -1.27 17.78
N LEU A 127 11.55 -0.74 17.22
CA LEU A 127 12.86 -1.38 17.32
C LEU A 127 13.40 -1.38 18.77
N PRO A 128 13.42 -0.25 19.51
CA PRO A 128 13.82 -0.27 20.92
C PRO A 128 12.93 -1.16 21.79
N ILE A 129 11.62 -1.19 21.55
CA ILE A 129 10.71 -2.10 22.25
C ILE A 129 11.10 -3.55 21.95
N ALA A 130 11.29 -3.92 20.69
CA ALA A 130 11.67 -5.27 20.27
C ALA A 130 13.00 -5.71 20.94
N GLU A 131 14.01 -4.84 20.97
CA GLU A 131 15.28 -5.11 21.63
C GLU A 131 15.11 -5.31 23.15
N SER A 132 14.27 -4.50 23.78
CA SER A 132 14.01 -4.59 25.22
C SER A 132 13.29 -5.88 25.63
N VAL A 133 12.38 -6.39 24.79
CA VAL A 133 11.61 -7.61 25.08
C VAL A 133 12.37 -8.89 24.69
N ALA A 134 13.22 -8.83 23.66
CA ALA A 134 14.00 -9.97 23.19
C ALA A 134 15.32 -10.18 23.96
N GLY A 135 15.69 -9.25 24.84
CA GLY A 135 16.92 -9.31 25.63
C GLY A 135 16.93 -10.42 26.69
N PRO A 136 18.11 -10.70 27.30
CA PRO A 136 18.28 -11.75 28.31
C PRO A 136 17.49 -11.51 29.60
N ARG A 137 17.08 -10.26 29.85
CA ARG A 137 16.11 -9.89 30.89
C ARG A 137 14.95 -9.17 30.19
N PRO A 138 13.92 -9.91 29.75
CA PRO A 138 12.82 -9.34 28.98
C PRO A 138 12.11 -8.22 29.73
N ALA A 139 11.99 -7.05 29.11
CA ALA A 139 11.21 -5.93 29.61
C ALA A 139 9.73 -6.03 29.18
N THR A 140 8.91 -5.10 29.64
CA THR A 140 7.53 -4.89 29.18
C THR A 140 7.39 -3.48 28.62
N ALA A 141 6.57 -3.31 27.59
CA ALA A 141 6.25 -2.02 27.00
C ALA A 141 4.74 -1.76 27.03
N LEU A 142 4.36 -0.48 27.21
CA LEU A 142 2.98 0.00 27.07
C LEU A 142 2.92 0.93 25.86
N MET A 143 2.07 0.60 24.89
CA MET A 143 1.77 1.47 23.75
C MET A 143 0.39 2.06 23.93
N LEU A 144 0.31 3.40 23.87
CA LEU A 144 -0.94 4.15 23.98
C LEU A 144 -1.22 4.82 22.64
N PHE A 145 -2.39 4.53 22.08
CA PHE A 145 -2.88 5.14 20.86
C PHE A 145 -4.17 5.91 21.16
N PRO A 146 -4.45 7.02 20.45
CA PRO A 146 -5.67 7.80 20.67
C PRO A 146 -6.94 7.03 20.25
N THR A 147 -6.79 6.00 19.43
CA THR A 147 -7.86 5.16 18.91
C THR A 147 -7.52 3.68 19.10
N LYS A 148 -8.54 2.83 19.10
CA LYS A 148 -8.41 1.38 19.27
C LYS A 148 -7.99 0.64 17.97
N ALA A 149 -8.16 1.28 16.82
CA ALA A 149 -8.02 0.69 15.49
C ALA A 149 -6.73 1.12 14.80
#